data_AF-A0A6C0RHI8-F1
#
_entry.id   AF-A0A6C0RHI8-F1
#
_cell.length_a   1.000
_cell.length_b   1.000
_cell.length_c   1.000
_cell.angle_alpha   90.00
_cell.angle_beta   90.00
_cell.angle_gamma   90.00
#
_symmetry.space_group_name_H-M   'P 1'
#
loop_
_entity.id
_entity.type
_entity.pdbx_description
1 polymer ?
#
loop_
_entity_poly.entity_id
_entity_poly.type
_entity_poly.pdbx_seq_one_letter_code
_entity_poly.pdbx_strand_id
1 'polypeptide(L)' 'MHGSADQLVSPSQTLLVHTALRASGAKSTRYVITGANHGGGHFSDPKVIEIMVDFLDKTLK' A
#
# COMPACT_ATOMS: atom_id res chain seq x y z
N MET A 1 0.91 -0.10 0.00
CA MET A 1 -0.01 0.70 0.84
C MET A 1 0.79 1.88 1.39
N HIS A 2 0.21 3.09 1.48
CA HIS A 2 0.95 4.30 1.85
C HIS A 2 0.08 5.24 2.70
N GLY A 3 0.67 5.90 3.70
CA GLY A 3 -0.06 6.88 4.52
C GLY A 3 -0.14 8.26 3.86
N SER A 4 -1.33 8.85 3.73
CA SER A 4 -1.49 10.13 3.02
C SER A 4 -0.80 11.31 3.71
N ALA A 5 -0.52 11.20 5.00
CA ALA A 5 0.13 12.21 5.83
C ALA A 5 1.55 11.78 6.23
N ASP A 6 2.18 10.86 5.48
CA ASP A 6 3.57 10.48 5.68
C ASP A 6 4.49 11.69 5.46
N GLN A 7 5.19 12.09 6.52
CA GLN A 7 6.10 13.24 6.53
C GLN A 7 7.54 12.86 6.17
N LEU A 8 7.86 11.57 6.11
CA LEU A 8 9.21 11.06 5.84
C LEU A 8 9.35 10.58 4.38
N VAL A 9 8.30 9.97 3.85
CA VAL A 9 8.28 9.44 2.48
C VAL A 9 7.02 9.89 1.76
N SER A 10 7.21 10.68 0.69
CA SER A 10 6.10 11.18 -0.13
C SER A 10 5.23 10.03 -0.69
N PRO A 11 3.89 10.15 -0.67
CA PRO A 11 2.99 9.20 -1.33
C PRO A 11 3.26 9.00 -2.82
N SER A 12 3.93 9.96 -3.48
CA SER A 12 4.35 9.81 -4.87
C SER A 12 5.29 8.62 -5.09
N GLN A 13 6.07 8.21 -4.08
CA GLN A 13 7.03 7.11 -4.20
C GLN A 13 6.31 5.77 -4.49
N THR A 14 5.24 5.47 -3.75
CA THR A 14 4.45 4.26 -4.03
C THR A 14 3.63 4.37 -5.31
N LEU A 15 3.29 5.58 -5.76
CA LEU A 15 2.64 5.80 -7.05
C LEU A 15 3.59 5.46 -8.21
N LEU A 16 4.84 5.92 -8.14
CA LEU A 16 5.87 5.60 -9.16
C LEU A 16 6.07 4.10 -9.30
N VAL A 17 6.22 3.38 -8.18
CA VAL A 17 6.38 1.91 -8.19
C VAL A 17 5.14 1.22 -8.76
N HIS A 18 3.94 1.64 -8.36
CA HIS A 18 2.70 1.08 -8.90
C HIS A 18 2.60 1.26 -10.41
N THR A 19 2.86 2.47 -10.91
CA THR A 19 2.85 2.76 -12.35
C THR A 19 3.87 1.91 -13.11
N ALA A 20 5.10 1.80 -12.59
CA ALA A 20 6.15 0.99 -13.23
C ALA A 20 5.79 -0.51 -13.27
N LEU A 21 5.26 -1.06 -12.18
CA LEU A 21 4.79 -2.45 -12.13
C LEU A 21 3.63 -2.70 -13.10
N ARG A 22 2.68 -1.77 -13.20
CA ARG A 22 1.57 -1.89 -14.16
C ARG A 22 2.07 -1.81 -15.61
N ALA A 23 3.03 -0.93 -15.89
CA ALA A 23 3.64 -0.79 -17.21
C ALA A 23 4.42 -2.04 -17.63
N SER A 24 5.00 -2.79 -16.68
CA SER A 24 5.67 -4.07 -16.96
C SER A 24 4.72 -5.27 -17.06
N GLY A 25 3.41 -5.06 -16.93
CA GLY A 25 2.39 -6.12 -16.98
C GLY A 25 2.14 -6.82 -15.65
N ALA A 26 2.80 -6.42 -14.56
CA ALA A 26 2.56 -6.99 -13.25
C ALA A 26 1.19 -6.60 -12.68
N LYS A 27 0.60 -7.52 -11.91
CA LYS A 27 -0.59 -7.22 -11.09
C LYS A 27 -0.14 -6.37 -9.89
N SER A 28 -0.70 -5.17 -9.76
CA SER A 28 -0.41 -4.26 -8.65
C SER A 28 -1.67 -3.49 -8.29
N THR A 29 -1.95 -3.38 -7.00
CA THR A 29 -3.04 -2.56 -6.46
C THR A 29 -2.45 -1.61 -5.43
N ARG A 30 -2.74 -0.32 -5.54
CA ARG A 30 -2.22 0.71 -4.63
C ARG A 30 -3.32 1.26 -3.73
N TYR A 31 -3.10 1.19 -2.42
CA TYR A 31 -3.96 1.78 -1.40
C TYR A 31 -3.26 2.96 -0.71
N VAL A 32 -4.01 4.04 -0.49
CA VAL A 32 -3.61 5.18 0.35
C VAL A 32 -4.50 5.21 1.58
N ILE A 33 -3.91 5.22 2.77
CA ILE A 33 -4.64 5.35 4.02
C ILE A 33 -4.69 6.83 4.40
N THR A 34 -5.88 7.42 4.32
CA THR A 34 -6.10 8.82 4.67
C THR A 34 -5.72 9.09 6.12
N GLY A 35 -4.92 10.13 6.37
CA GLY A 35 -4.51 10.56 7.70
C GLY A 35 -3.36 9.76 8.33
N ALA A 36 -2.98 8.61 7.75
CA ALA A 36 -1.86 7.83 8.25
C ALA A 36 -0.51 8.51 7.93
N ASN A 37 0.39 8.52 8.91
CA ASN A 37 1.79 8.97 8.75
C ASN A 37 2.66 7.81 8.22
N HIS A 38 3.98 7.88 8.38
CA HIS A 38 4.94 6.88 7.92
C HIS A 38 4.68 5.45 8.44
N GLY A 39 4.11 5.35 9.64
CA GLY A 39 3.73 4.09 10.27
C GLY A 39 2.66 4.32 11.35
N GLY A 40 2.57 3.38 12.30
CA GLY A 40 1.69 3.48 13.46
C GLY A 40 0.32 2.82 13.28
N GLY A 41 -0.60 3.11 14.20
CA GLY A 41 -1.83 2.32 14.41
C GLY A 41 -2.73 2.15 13.19
N HIS A 42 -2.73 3.10 12.24
CA HIS A 42 -3.48 2.97 10.99
C HIS A 42 -3.09 1.74 10.16
N PHE A 43 -1.84 1.31 10.21
CA PHE A 43 -1.37 0.10 9.51
C PHE A 43 -1.71 -1.19 10.28
N SER A 44 -2.09 -1.07 11.56
CA SER A 44 -2.55 -2.17 12.39
C SER A 44 -4.08 -2.26 12.44
N ASP A 45 -4.80 -1.38 11.73
CA ASP A 45 -6.25 -1.50 11.57
C ASP A 45 -6.57 -2.89 11.00
N PRO A 46 -7.47 -3.67 11.63
CA PRO A 46 -7.81 -5.01 11.18
C PRO A 46 -8.16 -5.10 9.70
N LYS A 47 -8.83 -4.08 9.15
CA LYS A 47 -9.18 -4.02 7.72
C LYS A 47 -7.96 -3.81 6.83
N VAL A 48 -6.99 -3.03 7.28
CA VAL A 48 -5.72 -2.84 6.58
C VAL A 48 -4.93 -4.16 6.56
N ILE A 49 -4.88 -4.86 7.70
CA ILE A 49 -4.24 -6.17 7.80
C ILE A 49 -4.94 -7.19 6.90
N GLU A 50 -6.28 -7.22 6.89
CA GLU A 50 -7.07 -8.10 6.02
C GLU A 50 -6.71 -7.89 4.55
N ILE A 51 -6.62 -6.65 4.06
CA ILE A 51 -6.19 -6.35 2.68
C ILE A 51 -4.81 -6.93 2.37
N MET A 52 -3.86 -6.87 3.31
CA MET A 52 -2.53 -7.42 3.12
C MET A 52 -2.55 -8.95 3.07
N VAL A 53 -3.28 -9.59 4.00
CA VAL A 53 -3.44 -11.05 4.04
C VAL A 53 -4.11 -11.55 2.75
N ASP A 54 -5.18 -10.89 2.32
CA ASP A 54 -5.89 -11.20 1.08
C ASP A 54 -4.98 -11.17 -0.16
N PHE A 55 -4.07 -10.21 -0.22
CA PHE A 55 -3.10 -10.11 -1.30
C PHE A 55 -2.13 -11.30 -1.28
N LEU A 56 -1.61 -11.66 -0.10
CA LEU A 56 -0.70 -12.78 0.05
C LEU A 56 -1.40 -14.10 -0.29
N ASP A 57 -2.62 -14.31 0.20
CA ASP A 57 -3.43 -15.48 -0.08
C ASP A 57 -3.71 -15.64 -1.57
N LYS A 58 -4.04 -14.56 -2.29
CA LYS A 58 -4.28 -14.60 -3.75
C LYS A 58 -3.02 -14.84 -4.58
N THR A 59 -1.83 -14.64 -4.01
CA THR A 59 -0.56 -14.63 -4.76
C THR A 59 0.32 -15.83 -4.44
N LEU A 60 0.25 -16.35 -3.21
CA LEU A 60 1.18 -17.36 -2.68
C LEU A 60 0.52 -18.71 -2.37
N LYS A 61 -0.80 -18.78 -2.31
CA LYS A 61 -1.56 -20.04 -2.22
C LYS A 61 -2.02 -20.47 -3.61
#